data_AF-E1R5P2-F1
#
_entry.id   AF-E1R5P2-F1
#
_cell.length_a   1.000
_cell.length_b   1.000
_cell.length_c   1.000
_cell.angle_alpha   90.00
_cell.angle_beta   90.00
_cell.angle_gamma   90.00
#
_symmetry.space_group_name_H-M   'P 1'
#
loop_
_entity.id
_entity.type
_entity.pdbx_description
1 polymer ?
#
loop_
_entity_poly.entity_id
_entity_poly.type
_entity_poly.pdbx_seq_one_letter_code
_entity_poly.pdbx_strand_id
1 'polypeptide(L)'
;MKDWKKKVEEGLKSGVDSSKRLFDRAKERARDIGDYSVLSLEIRQLQARHDDLVSRLGSSVFHLLVEEGRGSISSRTIELRDMLAELEDVSTRLAEKREALQHLDAESDGEHASADE
;
A
#
# COMPACT_ATOMS: atom_id res chain seq x y z
N MET A 1 -33.48 -33.15 35.29
CA MET A 1 -33.96 -32.94 33.90
C MET A 1 -33.94 -31.46 33.47
N LYS A 2 -34.18 -30.48 34.37
CA LYS A 2 -34.08 -29.04 34.06
C LYS A 2 -32.65 -28.55 33.75
N ASP A 3 -31.62 -29.16 34.35
CA ASP A 3 -30.23 -28.70 34.21
C ASP A 3 -29.59 -29.04 32.85
N TRP A 4 -30.02 -30.13 32.20
CA TRP A 4 -29.57 -30.49 30.85
C TRP A 4 -30.01 -29.41 29.85
N LYS A 5 -31.29 -29.03 29.87
CA LYS A 5 -31.82 -28.03 28.94
C LYS A 5 -31.10 -26.68 29.04
N LYS A 6 -30.77 -26.26 30.28
CA LYS A 6 -29.95 -25.06 30.52
C LYS A 6 -28.52 -25.19 29.97
N LYS A 7 -27.83 -26.30 30.24
CA LYS A 7 -26.47 -26.54 29.73
C LYS A 7 -26.40 -26.56 28.19
N VAL A 8 -27.44 -27.09 27.54
CA VAL A 8 -27.53 -27.09 26.07
C VAL A 8 -27.85 -25.70 25.54
N GLU A 9 -28.77 -24.95 26.15
CA GLU A 9 -29.04 -23.55 25.75
C GLU A 9 -27.83 -22.63 25.95
N GLU A 10 -27.09 -22.78 27.05
CA GLU A 10 -25.86 -22.02 27.32
C GLU A 10 -24.74 -22.40 26.33
N GLY A 11 -24.57 -23.70 26.04
CA GLY A 11 -23.60 -24.17 25.04
C GLY A 11 -23.93 -23.70 23.62
N LEU A 12 -25.22 -23.65 23.25
CA LEU A 12 -25.66 -23.14 21.96
C LEU A 12 -25.43 -21.62 21.85
N LYS A 13 -25.78 -20.85 22.89
CA LYS A 13 -25.56 -19.40 22.92
C LYS A 13 -24.07 -19.06 22.86
N SER A 14 -23.24 -19.76 23.64
CA SER A 14 -21.79 -19.60 23.64
C SER A 14 -21.15 -19.97 22.29
N GLY A 15 -21.63 -21.04 21.63
CA GLY A 15 -21.16 -21.46 20.31
C GLY A 15 -21.53 -20.50 19.19
N VAL A 16 -22.74 -19.93 19.22
CA VAL A 16 -23.20 -18.92 18.26
C VAL A 16 -22.42 -17.62 18.43
N ASP A 17 -22.21 -17.16 19.67
CA ASP A 17 -21.44 -15.94 19.95
C ASP A 17 -19.97 -16.10 19.57
N SER A 18 -19.37 -17.27 19.82
CA SER A 18 -17.98 -17.56 19.44
C SER A 18 -17.82 -17.62 17.91
N SER A 19 -18.78 -18.24 17.21
CA SER A 19 -18.77 -18.31 15.75
C SER A 19 -18.92 -16.92 15.11
N LYS A 20 -19.79 -16.07 15.67
CA LYS A 20 -19.96 -14.69 15.22
C LYS A 20 -18.68 -13.87 15.41
N ARG A 21 -18.03 -13.96 16.57
CA ARG A 21 -16.73 -13.30 16.84
C ARG A 21 -15.61 -13.79 15.91
N LEU A 22 -15.59 -15.07 15.54
CA LEU A 22 -14.62 -15.60 14.59
C LEU A 22 -14.89 -15.11 13.16
N PHE A 23 -16.17 -15.05 12.77
CA PHE A 23 -16.56 -14.51 11.48
C PHE A 23 -16.25 -13.02 11.35
N ASP A 24 -16.55 -12.23 12.39
CA ASP A 24 -16.27 -10.79 12.41
C ASP A 24 -14.75 -10.52 12.31
N ARG A 25 -13.93 -11.25 13.09
CA ARG A 25 -12.45 -11.16 13.00
C ARG A 25 -11.90 -11.61 11.65
N ALA A 26 -12.47 -12.68 11.05
CA ALA A 26 -12.05 -13.15 9.73
C ALA A 26 -12.40 -12.13 8.63
N LYS A 27 -13.54 -11.44 8.76
CA LYS A 27 -13.97 -10.38 7.84
C LYS A 27 -13.07 -9.16 7.91
N GLU A 28 -12.69 -8.74 9.12
CA GLU A 28 -11.76 -7.63 9.37
C GLU A 28 -10.40 -7.93 8.73
N ARG A 29 -9.81 -9.09 9.07
CA ARG A 29 -8.52 -9.50 8.50
C ARG A 29 -8.53 -9.67 6.98
N ALA A 30 -9.64 -10.14 6.40
CA ALA A 30 -9.78 -10.23 4.95
C ALA A 30 -9.84 -8.84 4.28
N ARG A 31 -10.42 -7.84 4.96
CA ARG A 31 -10.43 -6.46 4.50
C ARG A 31 -9.03 -5.86 4.54
N ASP A 32 -8.30 -6.05 5.62
CA ASP A 32 -6.94 -5.53 5.77
C ASP A 32 -5.98 -6.13 4.73
N ILE A 33 -6.07 -7.44 4.48
CA ILE A 33 -5.32 -8.12 3.42
C ILE A 33 -5.69 -7.58 2.04
N GLY A 34 -6.98 -7.27 1.83
CA GLY A 34 -7.46 -6.66 0.59
C GLY A 34 -6.85 -5.27 0.36
N ASP A 35 -6.96 -4.40 1.36
CA ASP A 35 -6.45 -3.02 1.32
C ASP A 35 -4.91 -3.02 1.16
N TYR A 36 -4.20 -3.89 1.90
CA TYR A 36 -2.76 -4.09 1.76
C TYR A 36 -2.34 -4.54 0.36
N SER A 37 -3.07 -5.51 -0.23
CA SER A 37 -2.75 -6.07 -1.54
C SER A 37 -2.92 -5.04 -2.64
N VAL A 38 -4.01 -4.27 -2.60
CA VAL A 38 -4.26 -3.18 -3.55
C VAL A 38 -3.15 -2.13 -3.44
N LEU A 39 -2.87 -1.66 -2.22
CA LEU A 39 -1.85 -0.64 -1.99
C LEU A 39 -0.45 -1.09 -2.44
N SER A 40 -0.08 -2.33 -2.17
CA SER A 40 1.18 -2.94 -2.62
C SER A 40 1.29 -3.00 -4.15
N LEU A 41 0.19 -3.30 -4.84
CA LEU A 41 0.16 -3.30 -6.31
C LEU A 41 0.29 -1.88 -6.88
N GLU A 42 -0.41 -0.91 -6.30
CA GLU A 42 -0.30 0.50 -6.69
C GLU A 42 1.14 1.01 -6.54
N ILE A 43 1.81 0.72 -5.42
CA ILE A 43 3.22 1.08 -5.19
C ILE A 43 4.11 0.45 -6.27
N ARG A 44 3.94 -0.84 -6.57
CA ARG A 44 4.74 -1.51 -7.61
C ARG A 44 4.55 -0.88 -8.99
N GLN A 45 3.33 -0.49 -9.34
CA GLN A 45 3.05 0.17 -10.62
C GLN A 45 3.67 1.57 -10.68
N LEU A 46 3.54 2.36 -9.61
CA LEU A 46 4.18 3.67 -9.49
C LEU A 46 5.71 3.56 -9.54
N GLN A 47 6.29 2.55 -8.88
CA GLN A 47 7.71 2.26 -8.91
C GLN A 47 8.19 1.97 -10.34
N ALA A 48 7.50 1.08 -11.05
CA ALA A 48 7.86 0.75 -12.43
C ALA A 48 7.78 1.98 -13.35
N ARG A 49 6.76 2.83 -13.18
CA ARG A 49 6.63 4.09 -13.93
C ARG A 49 7.72 5.09 -13.59
N HIS A 50 8.06 5.23 -12.31
CA HIS A 50 9.17 6.07 -11.87
C HIS A 50 10.49 5.63 -12.53
N ASP A 51 10.78 4.33 -12.51
CA ASP A 51 12.03 3.80 -13.06
C ASP A 51 12.11 3.96 -14.58
N ASP A 52 10.98 3.79 -15.30
CA ASP A 52 10.88 4.11 -16.74
C ASP A 52 11.18 5.59 -17.02
N LEU A 53 10.57 6.51 -16.26
CA LEU A 53 10.78 7.95 -16.41
C LEU A 53 12.24 8.34 -16.14
N VAL A 54 12.87 7.76 -15.11
CA VAL A 54 14.29 7.99 -14.82
C VAL A 54 15.16 7.49 -15.97
N SER A 55 14.87 6.30 -16.50
CA SER A 55 15.62 5.76 -17.63
C SER A 55 15.50 6.64 -18.87
N ARG A 56 14.29 7.11 -19.19
CA ARG A 56 14.03 8.00 -20.32
C ARG A 56 14.69 9.36 -20.12
N LEU A 57 14.68 9.88 -18.89
CA LEU A 57 15.34 11.13 -18.54
C LEU A 57 16.84 11.02 -18.76
N GLY A 58 17.47 9.93 -18.31
CA GLY A 58 18.88 9.66 -18.54
C GLY A 58 19.24 9.66 -20.02
N SER A 59 18.44 8.96 -20.85
CA SER A 59 18.63 8.95 -22.31
C SER A 59 18.48 10.33 -22.94
N SER A 60 17.47 11.12 -22.54
CA SER A 60 17.27 12.48 -23.04
C SER A 60 18.38 13.43 -22.62
N VAL A 61 18.84 13.34 -21.37
CA VAL A 61 19.96 14.13 -20.86
C VAL A 61 21.24 13.80 -21.61
N PHE A 62 21.51 12.50 -21.84
CA PHE A 62 22.65 12.05 -22.62
C PHE A 62 22.61 12.61 -24.04
N HIS A 63 21.47 12.48 -24.73
CA HIS A 63 21.28 13.01 -26.07
C HIS A 63 21.58 14.52 -26.13
N LEU A 64 20.99 15.30 -25.22
CA LEU A 64 21.16 16.76 -25.21
C LEU A 64 22.60 17.19 -24.91
N LEU A 65 23.27 16.56 -23.94
CA LEU A 65 24.61 16.98 -23.51
C LEU A 65 25.73 16.42 -24.40
N VAL A 66 25.59 15.17 -24.85
CA VAL A 66 26.67 14.44 -25.54
C VAL A 66 26.47 14.44 -27.05
N GLU A 67 25.25 14.18 -27.53
CA GLU A 67 25.00 14.07 -28.98
C GLU A 67 24.72 15.43 -29.62
N GLU A 68 23.89 16.28 -28.98
CA GLU A 68 23.65 17.66 -29.44
C GLU A 68 24.73 18.65 -28.96
N GLY A 69 25.54 18.27 -27.97
CA GLY A 69 26.63 19.10 -27.45
C GLY A 69 26.15 20.35 -26.69
N ARG A 70 24.96 20.33 -26.09
CA ARG A 70 24.48 21.47 -25.27
C ARG A 70 25.40 21.64 -24.06
N GLY A 71 25.91 22.86 -23.87
CA GLY A 71 26.82 23.16 -22.76
C GLY A 71 26.18 23.11 -21.37
N SER A 72 24.86 23.21 -21.30
CA SER A 72 24.10 23.05 -20.05
C SER A 72 22.64 22.67 -20.32
N ILE A 73 22.04 22.03 -19.31
CA ILE A 73 20.61 21.74 -19.23
C ILE A 73 20.09 22.16 -17.85
N SER A 74 18.79 22.38 -17.71
CA SER A 74 18.15 22.72 -16.45
C SER A 74 16.76 22.09 -16.35
N SER A 75 16.10 22.22 -15.20
CA SER A 75 14.71 21.79 -15.02
C SER A 75 13.70 22.50 -15.94
N ARG A 76 14.10 23.62 -16.56
CA ARG A 76 13.28 24.38 -17.52
C ARG A 76 13.56 24.04 -18.98
N THR A 77 14.52 23.15 -19.25
CA THR A 77 14.81 22.67 -20.60
C THR A 77 13.54 22.03 -21.18
N ILE A 78 13.06 22.54 -22.32
CA ILE A 78 11.74 22.22 -22.89
C ILE A 78 11.56 20.71 -23.06
N GLU A 79 12.60 20.03 -23.54
CA GLU A 79 12.63 18.61 -23.81
C GLU A 79 12.55 17.74 -22.54
N LEU A 80 12.91 18.29 -21.38
CA LEU A 80 12.96 17.59 -20.10
C LEU A 80 11.81 17.96 -19.16
N ARG A 81 11.23 19.17 -19.33
CA ARG A 81 10.29 19.79 -18.39
C ARG A 81 9.13 18.86 -18.04
N ASP A 82 8.46 18.31 -19.04
CA ASP A 82 7.24 17.53 -18.82
C ASP A 82 7.57 16.18 -18.15
N MET A 83 8.72 15.59 -18.50
CA MET A 83 9.20 14.35 -17.87
C MET A 83 9.60 14.55 -16.41
N LEU A 84 10.24 15.68 -16.10
CA LEU A 84 10.60 16.05 -14.73
C LEU A 84 9.35 16.32 -13.87
N ALA A 85 8.34 17.00 -14.43
CA ALA A 85 7.08 17.23 -13.75
C ALA A 85 6.33 15.92 -13.47
N GLU A 86 6.31 15.00 -14.43
CA GLU A 86 5.72 13.67 -14.25
C GLU A 86 6.48 12.85 -13.19
N LEU A 87 7.82 12.93 -13.20
CA LEU A 87 8.65 12.23 -12.22
C LEU A 87 8.40 12.75 -10.79
N GLU A 88 8.18 14.05 -10.62
CA GLU A 88 7.82 14.67 -9.33
C GLU A 88 6.44 14.22 -8.83
N ASP A 89 5.42 14.18 -9.71
CA ASP A 89 4.09 13.65 -9.39
C ASP A 89 4.16 12.19 -8.95
N VAL A 90 4.83 11.34 -9.74
CA VAL A 90 4.97 9.92 -9.43
C VAL A 90 5.72 9.72 -8.12
N SER A 91 6.78 10.49 -7.87
CA SER A 91 7.57 10.41 -6.63
C SER A 91 6.75 10.80 -5.40
N THR A 92 5.94 11.86 -5.52
CA THR A 92 5.04 12.31 -4.44
C THR A 92 4.02 11.23 -4.10
N ARG A 93 3.33 10.70 -5.11
CA ARG A 93 2.34 9.63 -4.94
C ARG A 93 2.95 8.35 -4.39
N LEU A 94 4.17 8.01 -4.81
CA LEU A 94 4.91 6.86 -4.28
C LEU A 94 5.21 7.03 -2.79
N ALA A 95 5.60 8.24 -2.36
CA ALA A 95 5.87 8.55 -0.96
C ALA A 95 4.59 8.43 -0.11
N GLU A 96 3.50 9.06 -0.54
CA GLU A 96 2.19 8.99 0.14
C GLU A 96 1.70 7.55 0.31
N LYS A 97 1.83 6.73 -0.75
CA LYS A 97 1.38 5.33 -0.72
C LYS A 97 2.25 4.45 0.17
N ARG A 98 3.57 4.70 0.20
CA ARG A 98 4.49 3.99 1.10
C ARG A 98 4.24 4.36 2.57
N GLU A 99 3.96 5.62 2.85
CA GLU A 99 3.56 6.07 4.19
C GLU A 99 2.24 5.41 4.61
N ALA A 100 1.23 5.38 3.75
CA ALA A 100 -0.02 4.66 4.01
C ALA A 100 0.19 3.16 4.29
N LEU A 101 1.12 2.52 3.57
CA LEU A 101 1.43 1.09 3.80
C LEU A 101 2.10 0.89 5.16
N GLN A 102 3.01 1.78 5.55
CA GLN A 102 3.64 1.74 6.88
C GLN A 102 2.63 1.94 8.01
N HIS A 103 1.63 2.80 7.82
CA HIS A 103 0.55 2.96 8.79
C HIS A 103 -0.28 1.69 8.96
N LEU A 104 -0.64 1.02 7.85
CA LEU A 104 -1.35 -0.28 7.91
C LEU A 104 -0.53 -1.36 8.62
N ASP A 105 0.79 -1.42 8.35
CA ASP A 105 1.68 -2.35 9.04
C ASP A 105 1.70 -2.09 10.55
N ALA A 106 1.81 -0.82 10.96
CA ALA A 106 1.84 -0.41 12.37
C ALA A 106 0.51 -0.68 13.10
N GLU A 107 -0.64 -0.48 12.44
CA GLU A 107 -1.96 -0.81 12.99
C GLU A 107 -2.11 -2.32 13.19
N SER A 108 -1.66 -3.12 12.23
CA SER A 108 -1.72 -4.58 12.30
C SER A 108 -0.86 -5.16 13.43
N ASP A 109 0.32 -4.58 13.70
CA ASP A 109 1.21 -5.00 14.78
C ASP A 109 0.68 -4.59 16.17
N GLY A 110 0.05 -3.42 16.29
CA GLY A 110 -0.57 -2.95 17.55
C GLY A 110 -1.80 -3.76 17.97
N GLU A 111 -2.58 -4.24 17.00
CA GLU A 111 -3.75 -5.10 17.25
C GLU A 111 -3.34 -6.51 17.70
N HIS A 112 -2.21 -7.03 17.21
CA HIS A 112 -1.64 -8.29 17.68
C HIS A 112 -1.12 -8.22 19.12
N ALA A 113 -0.59 -7.08 19.57
CA ALA A 113 -0.08 -6.91 20.93
C ALA A 113 -1.19 -6.77 22.01
N SER A 114 -2.39 -6.34 21.63
CA SER A 114 -3.52 -6.12 22.56
C SER A 114 -4.48 -7.31 22.68
N ALA A 115 -4.32 -8.33 21.82
CA ALA A 115 -5.14 -9.55 21.85
C ALA A 115 -4.60 -10.64 22.80
N ASP A 116 -3.39 -10.48 23.33
CA ASP A 116 -2.69 -11.44 24.20
C ASP A 116 -2.70 -11.05 25.71
N GLU A 117 -3.35 -9.94 26.10
CA GLU A 117 -3.62 -9.55 27.51
C GLU A 117 -5.09 -9.80 27.93
#